data_AF-A0A843V7I7-F1
#
_entry.id   AF-A0A843V7I7-F1
#
_cell.length_a   1.000
_cell.length_b   1.000
_cell.length_c   1.000
_cell.angle_alpha   90.00
_cell.angle_beta   90.00
_cell.angle_gamma   90.00
#
_symmetry.space_group_name_H-M   'P 1'
#
loop_
_entity.id
_entity.type
_entity.pdbx_description
1 polymer ?
#
loop_
_entity_poly.entity_id
_entity_poly.type
_entity_poly.pdbx_seq_one_letter_code
_entity_poly.pdbx_strand_id
1 'polypeptide(L)'
;MQTQAHTQAALQAQMEAQAQVLVPQAQDHGGPSIMERFKRILPPSFKGKSDPLLAESWMREIKKIFRAVRCADEDKVTLATYMLQKRADVWWASLLRTRFEDGAINVAWDEFVRRFRAKFVPEHIQDRMEQEFLSLT
;
A
#
# COMPACT_ATOMS: atom_id res chain seq x y z
N MET A 1 -54.60 25.89 -26.97
CA MET A 1 -54.59 24.55 -26.34
C MET A 1 -53.22 23.87 -26.37
N GLN A 2 -52.27 24.23 -27.27
CA GLN A 2 -50.95 23.59 -27.36
C GLN A 2 -49.88 24.12 -26.37
N THR A 3 -50.03 25.35 -25.87
CA THR A 3 -49.01 26.00 -25.06
C THR A 3 -48.91 25.44 -23.63
N GLN A 4 -50.01 24.94 -23.08
CA GLN A 4 -50.04 24.40 -21.71
C GLN A 4 -49.32 23.05 -21.59
N ALA A 5 -49.40 22.22 -22.63
CA ALA A 5 -48.73 20.92 -22.68
C ALA A 5 -47.20 21.05 -22.75
N HIS A 6 -46.69 22.06 -23.47
CA HIS A 6 -45.25 22.30 -23.59
C HIS A 6 -44.62 22.75 -22.25
N THR A 7 -45.31 23.62 -21.50
CA THR A 7 -44.80 24.09 -20.21
C THR A 7 -44.76 22.97 -19.17
N GLN A 8 -45.71 22.04 -19.20
CA GLN A 8 -45.75 20.91 -18.27
C GLN A 8 -44.63 19.89 -18.57
N ALA A 9 -44.38 19.60 -19.84
CA ALA A 9 -43.28 18.73 -20.24
C ALA A 9 -41.91 19.30 -19.84
N ALA A 10 -41.72 20.62 -20.00
CA ALA A 10 -40.48 21.29 -19.61
C ALA A 10 -40.23 21.24 -18.09
N LEU A 11 -41.28 21.46 -17.28
CA LEU A 11 -41.18 21.42 -15.83
C LEU A 11 -40.84 20.00 -15.31
N GLN A 12 -41.41 18.98 -15.94
CA GLN A 12 -41.17 17.59 -15.57
C GLN A 12 -39.75 17.14 -15.93
N ALA A 13 -39.28 17.47 -17.14
CA ALA A 13 -37.90 17.21 -17.55
C ALA A 13 -36.89 17.91 -16.63
N GLN A 14 -37.21 19.11 -16.14
CA GLN A 14 -36.36 19.85 -15.21
C GLN A 14 -36.33 19.22 -13.81
N MET A 15 -37.44 18.68 -13.30
CA MET A 15 -37.46 17.92 -12.04
C MET A 15 -36.66 16.61 -12.15
N GLU A 16 -36.79 15.88 -13.27
CA GLU A 16 -36.03 14.64 -13.52
C GLU A 16 -34.53 14.92 -13.61
N ALA A 17 -34.14 16.00 -14.29
CA ALA A 17 -32.74 16.44 -14.35
C ALA A 17 -32.18 16.82 -12.97
N GLN A 18 -32.97 17.51 -12.13
CA GLN A 18 -32.56 17.86 -10.77
C GLN A 18 -32.50 16.63 -9.84
N ALA A 19 -33.37 15.65 -10.02
CA ALA A 19 -33.35 14.39 -9.27
C ALA A 19 -32.11 13.53 -9.60
N GLN A 20 -31.61 13.58 -10.85
CA GLN A 20 -30.38 12.89 -11.24
C GLN A 20 -29.11 13.49 -10.62
N VAL A 21 -29.11 14.79 -10.31
CA VAL A 21 -27.97 15.49 -9.66
C VAL A 21 -27.89 15.22 -8.16
N LEU A 22 -29.01 14.86 -7.53
CA LEU A 22 -29.12 14.57 -6.09
C LEU A 22 -28.78 13.13 -5.71
N VAL A 23 -28.52 12.25 -6.69
CA VAL A 23 -27.90 10.96 -6.40
C VAL A 23 -26.48 11.28 -5.94
N PRO A 24 -26.10 11.02 -4.68
CA PRO A 24 -24.70 11.04 -4.34
C PRO A 24 -24.07 10.04 -5.30
N GLN A 25 -23.17 10.50 -6.18
CA GLN A 25 -22.21 9.58 -6.75
C GLN A 25 -21.37 9.11 -5.57
N ALA A 26 -21.91 8.16 -4.81
CA ALA A 26 -21.11 7.16 -4.17
C ALA A 26 -20.28 6.63 -5.31
N GLN A 27 -19.03 7.08 -5.38
CA GLN A 27 -18.00 6.38 -6.13
C GLN A 27 -17.89 5.04 -5.42
N ASP A 28 -18.85 4.15 -5.69
CA ASP A 28 -18.79 2.76 -5.36
C ASP A 28 -17.63 2.23 -6.19
N HIS A 29 -16.46 2.25 -5.58
CA HIS A 29 -15.35 1.44 -6.00
C HIS A 29 -15.77 0.00 -5.67
N GLY A 30 -16.77 -0.54 -6.39
CA GLY A 30 -17.41 -1.83 -6.11
C GLY A 30 -16.47 -3.03 -6.27
N GLY A 31 -15.16 -2.79 -6.36
CA GLY A 31 -14.09 -3.76 -6.25
C GLY A 31 -13.42 -3.71 -4.87
N PRO A 32 -12.79 -4.82 -4.45
CA PRO A 32 -12.10 -4.90 -3.16
C PRO A 32 -11.00 -3.84 -3.05
N SER A 33 -10.91 -3.21 -1.87
CA SER A 33 -9.85 -2.26 -1.51
C SER A 33 -8.45 -2.86 -1.68
N ILE A 34 -7.43 -2.02 -1.76
CA ILE A 34 -6.04 -2.48 -1.88
C ILE A 34 -5.64 -3.38 -0.69
N MET A 35 -6.11 -3.07 0.51
CA MET A 35 -5.90 -3.89 1.70
C MET A 35 -6.56 -5.27 1.58
N GLU A 36 -7.80 -5.35 1.08
CA GLU A 36 -8.49 -6.62 0.87
C GLU A 36 -7.79 -7.47 -0.19
N ARG A 37 -7.38 -6.86 -1.31
CA ARG A 37 -6.61 -7.52 -2.37
C ARG A 37 -5.26 -8.02 -1.84
N PHE A 38 -4.58 -7.22 -1.03
CA PHE A 38 -3.32 -7.56 -0.37
C PHE A 38 -3.50 -8.76 0.57
N LYS A 39 -4.48 -8.70 1.49
CA LYS A 39 -4.78 -9.80 2.43
C LYS A 39 -5.17 -11.11 1.73
N ARG A 40 -5.89 -11.03 0.60
CA ARG A 40 -6.29 -12.22 -0.18
C ARG A 40 -5.09 -13.00 -0.74
N ILE A 41 -3.94 -12.35 -0.94
CA ILE A 41 -2.69 -12.98 -1.39
C ILE A 41 -1.94 -13.65 -0.22
N LEU A 42 -2.38 -13.43 1.03
CA LEU A 42 -1.76 -13.95 2.25
C LEU A 42 -0.26 -13.60 2.31
N PRO A 43 0.07 -12.29 2.34
CA PRO A 43 1.46 -11.83 2.38
C PRO A 43 2.21 -12.44 3.56
N PRO A 44 3.51 -12.73 3.41
CA PRO A 44 4.30 -13.30 4.49
C PRO A 44 4.51 -12.26 5.60
N SER A 45 4.48 -12.71 6.86
CA SER A 45 4.86 -11.85 7.98
C SER A 45 6.36 -11.91 8.27
N PHE A 46 6.92 -10.80 8.77
CA PHE A 46 8.32 -10.74 9.17
C PHE A 46 8.46 -10.45 10.67
N LYS A 47 9.01 -11.41 11.40
CA LYS A 47 9.14 -11.35 12.87
C LYS A 47 10.40 -10.61 13.35
N GLY A 48 11.28 -10.20 12.44
CA GLY A 48 12.56 -9.55 12.77
C GLY A 48 13.66 -10.53 13.19
N LYS A 49 13.71 -11.73 12.58
CA LYS A 49 14.79 -12.70 12.81
C LYS A 49 16.13 -12.13 12.31
N SER A 50 17.24 -12.58 12.91
CA SER A 50 18.60 -12.11 12.60
C SER A 50 19.19 -12.69 11.31
N ASP A 51 18.41 -13.42 10.51
CA ASP A 51 18.88 -14.00 9.25
C ASP A 51 18.64 -13.02 8.09
N PRO A 52 19.71 -12.48 7.48
CA PRO A 52 19.62 -11.54 6.37
C PRO A 52 18.93 -12.12 5.13
N LEU A 53 19.08 -13.43 4.87
CA LEU A 53 18.46 -14.09 3.73
C LEU A 53 16.93 -14.12 3.88
N LEU A 54 16.44 -14.35 5.10
CA LEU A 54 15.00 -14.30 5.39
C LEU A 54 14.46 -12.88 5.24
N ALA A 55 15.23 -11.86 5.61
CA ALA A 55 14.84 -10.46 5.47
C ALA A 55 14.78 -10.03 3.98
N GLU A 56 15.78 -10.40 3.17
CA GLU A 56 15.77 -10.13 1.72
C GLU A 56 14.68 -10.93 1.00
N SER A 57 14.47 -12.20 1.36
CA SER A 57 13.40 -13.02 0.82
C SER A 57 12.03 -12.41 1.10
N TRP A 58 11.78 -12.00 2.34
CA TRP A 58 10.55 -11.30 2.71
C TRP A 58 10.35 -10.01 1.91
N MET A 59 11.38 -9.17 1.80
CA MET A 59 11.32 -7.91 1.04
C MET A 59 11.00 -8.15 -0.44
N ARG A 60 11.59 -9.20 -1.03
CA ARG A 60 11.35 -9.60 -2.43
C ARG A 60 9.90 -10.03 -2.64
N GLU A 61 9.36 -10.86 -1.76
CA GLU A 61 7.97 -11.31 -1.83
C GLU A 61 7.00 -10.14 -1.66
N ILE A 62 7.20 -9.24 -0.70
CA ILE A 62 6.37 -8.03 -0.55
C ILE A 62 6.38 -7.17 -1.82
N LYS A 63 7.56 -6.90 -2.41
CA LYS A 63 7.67 -6.16 -3.68
C LYS A 63 6.98 -6.88 -4.85
N LYS A 64 6.97 -8.21 -4.87
CA LYS A 64 6.25 -9.00 -5.88
C LYS A 64 4.74 -8.85 -5.72
N ILE A 65 4.23 -8.91 -4.49
CA ILE A 65 2.81 -8.73 -4.18
C ILE A 65 2.36 -7.32 -4.59
N PHE A 66 3.12 -6.27 -4.25
CA PHE A 66 2.79 -4.90 -4.65
C PHE A 66 2.64 -4.72 -6.16
N ARG A 67 3.50 -5.37 -6.96
CA ARG A 67 3.36 -5.39 -8.41
C ARG A 67 2.09 -6.12 -8.84
N ALA A 68 1.79 -7.28 -8.25
CA ALA A 68 0.60 -8.07 -8.58
C ALA A 68 -0.71 -7.33 -8.25
N VAL A 69 -0.77 -6.58 -7.15
CA VAL A 69 -1.95 -5.79 -6.78
C VAL A 69 -1.95 -4.38 -7.36
N ARG A 70 -0.92 -3.98 -8.11
CA ARG A 70 -0.74 -2.59 -8.60
C ARG A 70 -0.86 -1.58 -7.47
N CYS A 71 -0.14 -1.83 -6.37
CA CYS A 71 -0.12 -0.98 -5.19
C CYS A 71 0.44 0.41 -5.52
N ALA A 72 -0.27 1.47 -5.14
CA ALA A 72 0.22 2.84 -5.20
C ALA A 72 1.36 3.05 -4.20
N ASP A 73 2.26 4.01 -4.48
CA ASP A 73 3.44 4.24 -3.66
C ASP A 73 3.09 4.70 -2.24
N GLU A 74 2.01 5.48 -2.10
CA GLU A 74 1.52 5.97 -0.81
C GLU A 74 1.08 4.84 0.14
N ASP A 75 0.58 3.73 -0.41
CA ASP A 75 0.07 2.60 0.37
C ASP A 75 1.16 1.60 0.80
N LYS A 76 2.31 1.59 0.11
CA LYS A 76 3.32 0.51 0.24
C LYS A 76 3.85 0.38 1.65
N VAL A 77 4.21 1.49 2.29
CA VAL A 77 4.78 1.45 3.66
C VAL A 77 3.74 0.96 4.65
N THR A 78 2.50 1.43 4.56
CA THR A 78 1.40 0.99 5.41
C THR A 78 1.15 -0.51 5.27
N LEU A 79 1.07 -1.03 4.05
CA LEU A 79 0.83 -2.45 3.80
C LEU A 79 2.00 -3.34 4.22
N ALA A 80 3.26 -2.92 3.96
CA ALA A 80 4.42 -3.69 4.36
C ALA A 80 4.59 -3.72 5.88
N THR A 81 4.37 -2.59 6.55
CA THR A 81 4.54 -2.47 8.00
C THR A 81 3.44 -3.19 8.77
N TYR A 82 2.24 -3.30 8.20
CA TYR A 82 1.16 -4.17 8.69
C TYR A 82 1.60 -5.64 8.80
N MET A 83 2.57 -6.08 8.00
CA MET A 83 3.08 -7.45 8.01
C MET A 83 4.31 -7.65 8.93
N LEU A 84 4.79 -6.59 9.57
CA LEU A 84 5.83 -6.71 10.59
C LEU A 84 5.24 -7.23 11.89
N GLN A 85 6.01 -8.07 12.58
CA GLN A 85 5.60 -8.68 13.82
C GLN A 85 6.75 -8.68 14.82
N LYS A 86 6.41 -8.77 16.11
CA LYS A 86 7.39 -8.95 17.21
C LYS A 86 8.51 -7.90 17.13
N ARG A 87 9.76 -8.33 16.98
CA ARG A 87 10.94 -7.46 16.97
C ARG A 87 10.94 -6.46 15.82
N ALA A 88 10.40 -6.84 14.66
CA ALA A 88 10.33 -5.93 13.52
C ALA A 88 9.29 -4.83 13.72
N ASP A 89 8.14 -5.17 14.28
CA ASP A 89 7.09 -4.20 14.61
C ASP A 89 7.55 -3.21 15.68
N VAL A 90 8.16 -3.71 16.77
CA VAL A 90 8.74 -2.85 17.83
C VAL A 90 9.82 -1.92 17.28
N TRP A 91 10.67 -2.40 16.38
CA TRP A 91 11.68 -1.58 15.72
C TRP A 91 11.05 -0.46 14.90
N TRP A 92 10.04 -0.79 14.08
CA TRP A 92 9.37 0.20 13.24
C TRP A 92 8.68 1.28 14.08
N ALA A 93 7.91 0.87 15.09
CA ALA A 93 7.24 1.81 16.01
C ALA A 93 8.24 2.72 16.74
N SER A 94 9.42 2.21 17.10
CA SER A 94 10.47 3.01 17.74
C SER A 94 11.16 3.97 16.76
N LEU A 95 11.33 3.55 15.49
CA LEU A 95 11.87 4.42 14.45
C LEU A 95 10.94 5.60 14.17
N LEU A 96 9.63 5.37 14.11
CA LEU A 96 8.63 6.43 13.94
C LEU A 96 8.72 7.45 15.08
N ARG A 97 8.64 7.00 16.34
CA ARG A 97 8.73 7.90 17.51
C ARG A 97 9.99 8.75 17.59
N THR A 98 11.12 8.24 17.10
CA THR A 98 12.42 8.91 17.26
C THR A 98 12.85 9.75 16.07
N ARG A 99 12.21 9.57 14.91
CA ARG A 99 12.67 10.17 13.65
C ARG A 99 11.56 10.83 12.82
N PHE A 100 10.29 10.58 13.12
CA PHE A 100 9.16 11.09 12.35
C PHE A 100 8.09 11.64 13.31
N GLU A 101 8.08 12.96 13.49
CA GLU A 101 7.16 13.66 14.41
C GLU A 101 5.68 13.43 14.05
N ASP A 102 5.37 13.27 12.75
CA ASP A 102 4.01 13.01 12.24
C ASP A 102 3.65 11.51 12.10
N GLY A 103 4.47 10.60 12.63
CA GLY A 103 4.27 9.16 12.46
C GLY A 103 4.54 8.66 11.04
N ALA A 104 4.09 7.44 10.70
CA ALA A 104 4.42 6.76 9.44
C ALA A 104 3.87 7.43 8.17
N ILE A 105 3.10 8.50 8.31
CA ILE A 105 2.23 9.07 7.27
C ILE A 105 3.02 9.58 6.07
N ASN A 106 4.30 9.94 6.23
CA ASN A 106 5.13 10.52 5.17
C ASN A 106 6.42 9.75 4.85
N VAL A 107 6.57 8.50 5.32
CA VAL A 107 7.78 7.74 4.97
C VAL A 107 7.67 7.21 3.55
N ALA A 108 8.54 7.71 2.66
CA ALA A 108 8.64 7.17 1.30
C ALA A 108 9.06 5.69 1.30
N TRP A 109 8.55 4.92 0.34
CA TRP A 109 8.85 3.48 0.24
C TRP A 109 10.36 3.19 0.19
N ASP A 110 11.13 3.95 -0.58
CA ASP A 110 12.57 3.75 -0.70
C ASP A 110 13.32 3.99 0.62
N GLU A 111 12.86 4.96 1.41
CA GLU A 111 13.41 5.22 2.73
C GLU A 111 13.10 4.07 3.70
N PHE A 112 11.88 3.52 3.66
CA PHE A 112 11.54 2.31 4.40
C PHE A 112 12.46 1.15 4.01
N VAL A 113 12.64 0.87 2.71
CA VAL A 113 13.50 -0.23 2.22
C VAL A 113 14.93 -0.05 2.70
N ARG A 114 15.48 1.17 2.60
CA ARG A 114 16.83 1.49 3.06
C ARG A 114 17.01 1.23 4.54
N ARG A 115 16.08 1.69 5.37
CA ARG A 115 16.12 1.50 6.83
C ARG A 115 15.90 0.04 7.23
N PHE A 116 15.01 -0.66 6.54
CA PHE A 116 14.77 -2.08 6.76
C PHE A 116 16.04 -2.90 6.49
N ARG A 117 16.68 -2.68 5.34
CA ARG A 117 17.93 -3.36 4.98
C ARG A 117 19.05 -3.03 5.95
N ALA A 118 19.27 -1.76 6.27
CA ALA A 118 20.27 -1.38 7.27
C ALA A 118 20.06 -2.05 8.63
N LYS A 119 18.80 -2.36 9.01
CA LYS A 119 18.49 -3.01 10.29
C LYS A 119 18.65 -4.54 10.26
N PHE A 120 18.21 -5.19 9.19
CA PHE A 120 18.04 -6.65 9.14
C PHE A 120 18.96 -7.36 8.14
N VAL A 121 19.64 -6.60 7.28
CA VAL A 121 20.56 -7.09 6.25
C VAL A 121 21.87 -6.29 6.35
N PRO A 122 22.78 -6.66 7.28
CA PRO A 122 24.04 -5.95 7.46
C PRO A 122 24.85 -5.88 6.16
N GLU A 123 25.56 -4.77 5.95
CA GLU A 123 26.30 -4.46 4.71
C GLU A 123 27.29 -5.56 4.31
N HIS A 124 28.10 -6.08 5.26
CA HIS A 124 29.03 -7.18 5.01
C HIS A 124 28.37 -8.48 4.51
N ILE A 125 27.06 -8.67 4.76
CA ILE A 125 26.31 -9.81 4.24
C ILE A 125 25.82 -9.52 2.82
N GLN A 126 25.47 -8.27 2.51
CA GLN A 126 25.13 -7.86 1.14
C GLN A 126 26.34 -8.03 0.22
N ASP A 127 27.52 -7.58 0.66
CA ASP A 127 28.77 -7.71 -0.09
C ASP A 127 29.09 -9.18 -0.39
N ARG A 128 28.93 -10.06 0.61
CA ARG A 128 29.14 -11.50 0.44
C ARG A 128 28.11 -12.13 -0.50
N MET A 129 26.84 -11.72 -0.43
CA MET A 129 25.81 -12.19 -1.35
C MET A 129 26.07 -11.76 -2.79
N GLU A 130 26.60 -10.55 -3.00
CA GLU A 130 27.04 -10.08 -4.32
C GLU A 130 28.26 -10.85 -4.83
N GLN A 131 29.24 -11.14 -3.98
CA GLN A 131 30.39 -11.97 -4.32
C GLN A 131 30.01 -13.42 -4.65
N GLU A 132 29.09 -14.02 -3.90
CA GLU A 132 28.56 -15.36 -4.18
C GLU A 132 27.78 -15.37 -5.51
N PHE A 133 27.01 -14.32 -5.82
CA PHE A 133 26.32 -14.21 -7.10
C PHE A 133 27.30 -14.08 -8.28
N LEU A 134 28.34 -13.26 -8.15
CA LEU A 134 29.36 -13.04 -9.18
C LEU A 134 30.25 -14.27 -9.40
N SER A 135 30.48 -15.09 -8.38
CA SER A 135 31.30 -16.30 -8.50
C SER A 135 30.54 -17.51 -9.08
N LEU A 136 29.23 -17.38 -9.34
CA LEU A 136 28.38 -18.37 -9.99
C LEU A 136 28.17 -18.10 -11.50
N THR A 137 28.86 -17.11 -12.08
CA THR A 137 28.86 -16.79 -13.52
C THR A 137 30.20 -17.18 -14.15
#